data_AF-A0A3P3TYE9-F1
#
_entry.id   AF-A0A3P3TYE9-F1
#
_cell.length_a   1.000
_cell.length_b   1.000
_cell.length_c   1.000
_cell.angle_alpha   90.00
_cell.angle_beta   90.00
_cell.angle_gamma   90.00
#
_symmetry.space_group_name_H-M   'P 1'
#
loop_
_entity.id
_entity.type
_entity.pdbx_description
1 polymer ?
#
loop_
_entity_poly.entity_id
_entity_poly.type
_entity_poly.pdbx_seq_one_letter_code
_entity_poly.pdbx_strand_id
1 'polypeptide(L)'
;MSTPLNLNIDPEKVQEIPMVDLAFMILKAANTPYYYRDLMNEVAKLRRMSEEQINEAIAQLYTEINIDGRFACVGTNLWGLKRWYPVDRSEDPVASSKRPRIINDDDDDLEDEDFVEEEDGYISDEDEDYDALDEDGEDELFPDDDEDEVDEVEDDTLLDEEEIEDEDALADEEDELDSEDDYDDNNDDD
;
A
#
# COMPACT_ATOMS: atom_id res chain seq x y z
N MET A 1 4.62 -17.86 4.27
CA MET A 1 4.23 -18.50 3.00
C MET A 1 3.42 -17.49 2.20
N SER A 2 4.03 -16.83 1.19
CA SER A 2 3.28 -16.00 0.25
C SER A 2 2.43 -16.90 -0.65
N THR A 3 1.11 -16.70 -0.66
CA THR A 3 0.24 -17.35 -1.64
C THR A 3 0.47 -16.72 -3.02
N PRO A 4 0.79 -17.49 -4.08
CA PRO A 4 0.97 -16.92 -5.41
C PRO A 4 -0.38 -16.41 -5.94
N LEU A 5 -0.48 -15.08 -6.09
CA LEU A 5 -1.66 -14.43 -6.65
C LEU A 5 -1.54 -14.38 -8.17
N ASN A 6 -2.44 -15.05 -8.87
CA ASN A 6 -2.52 -14.98 -10.34
C ASN A 6 -3.30 -13.72 -10.74
N LEU A 7 -2.61 -12.59 -10.86
CA LEU A 7 -3.13 -11.41 -11.54
C LEU A 7 -2.89 -11.58 -13.05
N ASN A 8 -3.96 -11.71 -13.85
CA ASN A 8 -3.87 -11.88 -15.30
C ASN A 8 -3.59 -10.53 -15.99
N ILE A 9 -2.40 -9.98 -15.77
CA ILE A 9 -1.95 -8.68 -16.29
C ILE A 9 -0.72 -8.91 -17.17
N ASP A 10 -0.71 -8.29 -18.35
CA ASP A 10 0.44 -8.33 -19.26
C ASP A 10 1.68 -7.69 -18.59
N PRO A 11 2.88 -8.28 -18.71
CA PRO A 11 4.07 -7.81 -18.01
C PRO A 11 4.47 -6.37 -18.35
N GLU A 12 4.20 -5.92 -19.58
CA GLU A 12 4.45 -4.55 -20.02
C GLU A 12 3.52 -3.55 -19.31
N LYS A 13 2.23 -3.90 -19.20
CA LYS A 13 1.23 -3.05 -18.53
C LYS A 13 1.50 -2.93 -17.03
N VAL A 14 2.10 -3.93 -16.40
CA VAL A 14 2.46 -3.86 -14.97
C VAL A 14 3.42 -2.71 -14.68
N GLN A 15 4.25 -2.30 -15.65
CA GLN A 15 5.18 -1.18 -15.47
C GLN A 15 4.50 0.19 -15.59
N GLU A 16 3.40 0.27 -16.34
CA GLU A 16 2.65 1.51 -16.53
C GLU A 16 1.65 1.77 -15.40
N ILE A 17 1.25 0.72 -14.67
CA ILE A 17 0.30 0.84 -13.56
C ILE A 17 1.00 1.42 -12.32
N PRO A 18 0.39 2.40 -11.62
CA PRO A 18 0.90 2.92 -10.36
C PRO A 18 1.10 1.81 -9.31
N MET A 19 2.15 1.93 -8.49
CA MET A 19 2.44 0.92 -7.45
C MET A 19 1.29 0.78 -6.44
N VAL A 20 0.62 1.88 -6.09
CA VAL A 20 -0.57 1.87 -5.24
C VAL A 20 -1.75 1.10 -5.88
N ASP A 21 -1.93 1.19 -7.19
CA ASP A 21 -2.98 0.42 -7.88
C ASP A 21 -2.65 -1.07 -7.93
N LEU A 22 -1.38 -1.42 -8.12
CA LEU A 22 -0.94 -2.82 -8.00
C LEU A 22 -1.19 -3.35 -6.58
N ALA A 23 -0.86 -2.59 -5.55
CA ALA A 23 -1.15 -2.95 -4.16
C ALA A 23 -2.66 -3.17 -3.93
N PHE A 24 -3.51 -2.33 -4.51
CA PHE A 24 -4.96 -2.50 -4.47
C PHE A 24 -5.42 -3.80 -5.16
N MET A 25 -4.87 -4.11 -6.34
CA MET A 25 -5.19 -5.34 -7.08
C MET A 25 -4.76 -6.59 -6.31
N ILE A 26 -3.58 -6.56 -5.69
CA ILE A 26 -3.05 -7.63 -4.83
C ILE A 26 -4.02 -7.90 -3.67
N LEU A 27 -4.38 -6.87 -2.91
CA LEU A 27 -5.31 -7.02 -1.80
C LEU A 27 -6.68 -7.53 -2.27
N LYS A 28 -7.17 -7.03 -3.41
CA LYS A 28 -8.43 -7.49 -4.01
C LYS A 28 -8.38 -8.96 -4.41
N ALA A 29 -7.26 -9.42 -4.97
CA ALA A 29 -7.08 -10.81 -5.39
C ALA A 29 -6.88 -11.75 -4.19
N ALA A 30 -6.10 -11.33 -3.19
CA ALA A 30 -5.83 -12.12 -2.00
C ALA A 30 -7.05 -12.20 -1.07
N ASN A 31 -7.89 -11.15 -1.05
CA ASN A 31 -9.03 -11.00 -0.16
C ASN A 31 -8.67 -11.17 1.33
N THR A 32 -7.43 -10.85 1.68
CA THR A 32 -6.88 -10.90 3.04
C THR A 32 -5.98 -9.68 3.25
N PRO A 33 -5.88 -9.18 4.50
CA PRO A 33 -4.99 -8.07 4.82
C PRO A 33 -3.52 -8.52 4.84
N TYR A 34 -2.62 -7.62 4.46
CA TYR A 34 -1.17 -7.86 4.38
C TYR A 34 -0.40 -6.94 5.30
N TYR A 35 0.73 -7.40 5.83
CA TYR A 35 1.71 -6.49 6.42
C TYR A 35 2.29 -5.61 5.31
N TYR A 36 2.59 -4.35 5.64
CA TYR A 36 3.08 -3.39 4.65
C TYR A 36 4.30 -3.91 3.87
N ARG A 37 5.26 -4.54 4.56
CA ARG A 37 6.45 -5.09 3.90
C ARG A 37 6.13 -6.26 2.97
N ASP A 38 5.20 -7.12 3.35
CA ASP A 38 4.78 -8.23 2.51
C ASP A 38 4.04 -7.71 1.29
N LEU A 39 3.19 -6.70 1.46
CA LEU A 39 2.49 -6.03 0.35
C LEU A 39 3.49 -5.39 -0.63
N MET A 40 4.50 -4.68 -0.13
CA MET A 40 5.58 -4.12 -0.96
C MET A 40 6.33 -5.22 -1.73
N ASN A 41 6.62 -6.35 -1.07
CA ASN A 41 7.29 -7.48 -1.73
C ASN A 41 6.43 -8.10 -2.83
N GLU A 42 5.11 -8.23 -2.63
CA GLU A 42 4.21 -8.71 -3.69
C GLU A 42 4.13 -7.73 -4.87
N VAL A 43 4.10 -6.42 -4.62
CA VAL A 43 4.18 -5.40 -5.69
C VAL A 43 5.51 -5.51 -6.44
N ALA A 44 6.62 -5.66 -5.72
CA ALA A 44 7.95 -5.77 -6.29
C ALA A 44 8.12 -7.02 -7.16
N LYS A 45 7.55 -8.16 -6.73
CA LYS A 45 7.54 -9.40 -7.53
C LYS A 45 6.79 -9.22 -8.85
N LEU A 46 5.65 -8.52 -8.84
CA LEU A 46 4.89 -8.21 -10.05
C LEU A 46 5.70 -7.31 -11.00
N ARG A 47 6.37 -6.28 -10.46
CA ARG A 47 7.20 -5.35 -11.24
C ARG A 47 8.60 -5.88 -11.56
N ARG A 48 8.99 -7.06 -11.05
CA ARG A 48 10.34 -7.64 -11.16
C ARG A 48 11.44 -6.67 -10.71
N MET A 49 11.21 -5.97 -9.60
CA MET A 49 12.15 -4.99 -9.04
C MET A 49 13.33 -5.68 -8.34
N SER A 50 14.50 -5.05 -8.36
CA SER A 50 15.66 -5.44 -7.55
C SER A 50 15.50 -4.97 -6.09
N GLU A 51 16.30 -5.52 -5.17
CA GLU A 51 16.26 -5.09 -3.76
C GLU A 51 16.59 -3.60 -3.56
N GLU A 52 17.49 -3.03 -4.35
CA GLU A 52 17.79 -1.60 -4.32
C GLU A 52 16.59 -0.76 -4.74
N GLN A 53 15.92 -1.13 -5.83
CA GLN A 53 14.70 -0.45 -6.28
C GLN A 53 13.57 -0.56 -5.26
N ILE A 54 13.45 -1.70 -4.58
CA ILE A 54 12.48 -1.87 -3.48
C ILE A 54 12.77 -0.88 -2.35
N ASN A 55 14.03 -0.75 -1.94
CA ASN A 55 14.43 0.16 -0.86
C ASN A 55 14.22 1.64 -1.21
N GLU A 56 14.36 2.01 -2.48
CA GLU A 56 14.05 3.37 -2.95
C GLU A 56 12.54 3.63 -3.01
N ALA A 57 11.76 2.66 -3.49
CA ALA A 57 10.31 2.81 -3.67
C ALA A 57 9.48 2.56 -2.40
N ILE A 58 10.05 1.93 -1.36
CA ILE A 58 9.31 1.57 -0.14
C ILE A 58 8.73 2.77 0.59
N ALA A 59 9.38 3.93 0.56
CA ALA A 59 8.84 5.14 1.18
C ALA A 59 7.71 5.72 0.33
N GLN A 60 7.89 5.73 -0.99
CA GLN A 60 6.91 6.25 -1.94
C GLN A 60 5.58 5.48 -1.85
N LEU A 61 5.62 4.14 -1.93
CA LEU A 61 4.40 3.33 -1.83
C LEU A 61 3.69 3.55 -0.48
N TYR A 62 4.44 3.75 0.60
CA TYR A 62 3.85 4.03 1.91
C TYR A 62 3.09 5.35 1.88
N THR A 63 3.69 6.40 1.32
CA THR A 63 3.01 7.70 1.21
C THR A 63 1.77 7.63 0.33
N GLU A 64 1.84 6.93 -0.81
CA GLU A 64 0.70 6.75 -1.71
C GLU A 64 -0.44 5.99 -1.02
N ILE A 65 -0.15 4.89 -0.32
CA ILE A 65 -1.15 4.09 0.42
C ILE A 65 -1.80 4.90 1.55
N ASN A 66 -1.05 5.75 2.25
CA ASN A 66 -1.60 6.56 3.35
C ASN A 66 -2.49 7.70 2.85
N ILE A 67 -2.22 8.23 1.65
CA ILE A 67 -3.06 9.28 1.04
C ILE A 67 -4.26 8.66 0.33
N ASP A 68 -4.15 7.41 -0.15
CA ASP A 68 -5.21 6.71 -0.85
C ASP A 68 -6.31 6.19 0.09
N GLY A 69 -7.49 6.79 -0.01
CA GLY A 69 -8.65 6.45 0.83
C GLY A 69 -9.28 5.07 0.57
N ARG A 70 -8.79 4.28 -0.40
CA ARG A 70 -9.26 2.90 -0.64
C ARG A 70 -8.67 1.90 0.34
N PHE A 71 -7.55 2.22 0.97
CA PHE A 71 -6.88 1.38 1.95
C PHE A 71 -7.38 1.67 3.37
N ALA A 72 -7.28 0.67 4.23
CA ALA A 72 -7.54 0.79 5.65
C ALA A 72 -6.42 0.11 6.43
N CYS A 73 -5.94 0.77 7.48
CA CYS A 73 -5.04 0.19 8.45
C CYS A 73 -5.89 -0.50 9.54
N VAL A 74 -5.82 -1.81 9.62
CA VAL A 74 -6.72 -2.67 10.43
C VAL A 74 -6.07 -3.08 11.75
N GLY A 75 -4.75 -2.92 11.84
CA GLY A 75 -3.97 -3.25 13.02
C GLY A 75 -2.55 -2.69 12.91
N THR A 76 -1.62 -3.19 13.71
CA THR A 76 -0.23 -2.72 13.71
C THR A 76 0.46 -3.05 12.40
N ASN A 77 0.54 -2.06 11.50
CA ASN A 77 1.16 -2.17 10.18
C ASN A 77 0.51 -3.22 9.24
N LEU A 78 -0.79 -3.49 9.48
CA LEU A 78 -1.58 -4.43 8.71
C LEU A 78 -2.60 -3.67 7.85
N TRP A 79 -2.51 -3.84 6.54
CA TRP A 79 -3.25 -3.09 5.54
C TRP A 79 -4.26 -3.97 4.81
N GLY A 80 -5.48 -3.47 4.66
CA GLY A 80 -6.56 -4.09 3.91
C GLY A 80 -7.33 -3.06 3.09
N LEU A 81 -8.39 -3.49 2.40
CA LEU A 81 -9.26 -2.57 1.67
C LEU A 81 -10.32 -1.98 2.60
N LYS A 82 -10.54 -0.67 2.53
CA LYS A 82 -11.57 0.03 3.31
C LYS A 82 -12.96 -0.57 3.15
N ARG A 83 -13.31 -1.04 1.94
CA ARG A 83 -14.59 -1.71 1.68
C ARG A 83 -14.84 -3.01 2.48
N TRP A 84 -13.80 -3.64 3.03
CA TRP A 84 -13.95 -4.82 3.87
C TRP A 84 -14.44 -4.46 5.29
N TYR A 85 -14.28 -3.20 5.68
CA TYR A 85 -14.60 -2.69 7.00
C TYR A 85 -15.75 -1.70 6.86
N PRO A 86 -17.01 -2.14 7.07
CA PRO A 86 -18.14 -1.22 7.09
C PRO A 86 -17.86 -0.13 8.12
N VAL A 87 -18.15 1.11 7.73
CA VAL A 87 -17.89 2.29 8.54
C VAL A 87 -18.92 2.31 9.68
N ASP A 88 -18.64 1.56 10.74
CA ASP A 88 -19.37 1.78 11.99
C ASP A 88 -19.00 3.19 12.45
N ARG A 89 -20.00 4.02 12.77
CA ARG A 89 -19.86 5.49 12.97
C ARG A 89 -19.11 5.87 14.26
N SER A 90 -18.36 4.95 14.82
CA SER A 90 -17.74 5.07 16.12
C SER A 90 -16.37 4.45 16.03
N GLU A 91 -15.39 5.16 16.58
CA GLU A 91 -14.02 4.69 16.81
C GLU A 91 -13.04 4.97 15.67
N ASP A 92 -12.83 6.26 15.40
CA ASP A 92 -11.49 6.73 15.08
C ASP A 92 -10.78 7.08 16.41
N PRO A 93 -9.80 6.28 16.88
CA PRO A 93 -8.99 6.61 18.05
C PRO A 93 -7.78 7.49 17.72
N VAL A 94 -7.86 8.38 16.71
CA VAL A 94 -6.76 9.31 16.34
C VAL A 94 -7.06 10.74 16.78
N ALA A 95 -7.46 10.95 18.03
CA ALA A 95 -7.44 12.30 18.64
C ALA A 95 -7.54 12.31 20.17
N SER A 96 -6.81 11.46 20.90
CA SER A 96 -6.75 11.65 22.35
C SER A 96 -5.35 11.46 22.93
N SER A 97 -4.38 12.22 22.38
CA SER A 97 -3.27 12.72 23.18
C SER A 97 -3.78 13.78 24.16
N LYS A 98 -4.66 13.37 25.09
CA LYS A 98 -4.96 14.13 26.30
C LYS A 98 -3.70 14.08 27.16
N ARG A 99 -2.83 15.07 26.93
CA ARG A 99 -1.82 15.48 27.91
C ARG A 99 -2.55 15.62 29.25
N PRO A 100 -2.21 14.85 30.29
CA PRO A 100 -2.86 15.03 31.58
C PRO A 100 -2.53 16.45 32.05
N ARG A 101 -3.56 17.28 32.21
CA ARG A 101 -3.42 18.57 32.88
C ARG A 101 -3.10 18.23 34.32
N ILE A 102 -1.84 18.43 34.71
CA ILE A 102 -1.39 18.35 36.09
C ILE A 102 -2.13 19.47 36.83
N ILE A 103 -3.24 19.13 37.47
CA ILE A 103 -3.96 20.02 38.38
C ILE A 103 -3.24 19.87 39.71
N ASN A 104 -2.72 20.99 40.21
CA ASN A 104 -2.12 21.10 41.52
C ASN A 104 -3.20 20.72 42.55
N ASP A 105 -2.93 19.67 43.30
CA ASP A 105 -3.80 19.12 44.35
C ASP A 105 -3.77 20.09 45.54
N ASP A 106 -4.86 20.85 45.71
CA ASP A 106 -5.15 21.60 46.92
C ASP A 106 -6.67 21.57 47.11
N ASP A 107 -7.07 20.78 48.12
CA ASP A 107 -8.30 20.75 48.94
C ASP A 107 -9.58 21.44 48.41
N ASP A 108 -10.67 20.66 48.29
CA ASP A 108 -11.84 20.71 49.20
C ASP A 108 -13.12 20.14 48.55
N ASP A 109 -13.58 19.05 49.15
CA ASP A 109 -14.97 18.72 49.54
C ASP A 109 -16.20 19.04 48.65
N LEU A 110 -16.88 17.93 48.30
CA LEU A 110 -18.32 17.65 48.45
C LEU A 110 -19.37 18.12 47.41
N GLU A 111 -20.11 17.10 46.98
CA GLU A 111 -21.58 16.99 46.82
C GLU A 111 -22.33 17.73 45.70
N ASP A 112 -23.00 16.87 44.91
CA ASP A 112 -24.36 16.92 44.38
C ASP A 112 -24.78 17.87 43.25
N GLU A 113 -25.60 17.26 42.39
CA GLU A 113 -26.71 17.82 41.59
C GLU A 113 -26.59 19.27 41.09
N ASP A 114 -26.46 19.43 39.78
CA ASP A 114 -27.60 19.96 39.01
C ASP A 114 -27.41 19.75 37.50
N PHE A 115 -28.34 18.98 36.95
CA PHE A 115 -28.61 18.86 35.53
C PHE A 115 -29.32 20.14 35.10
N VAL A 116 -28.58 21.10 34.55
CA VAL A 116 -29.17 22.30 33.93
C VAL A 116 -28.98 22.20 32.42
N GLU A 117 -30.04 21.76 31.75
CA GLU A 117 -30.29 21.99 30.34
C GLU A 117 -30.51 23.50 30.16
N GLU A 118 -29.48 24.21 29.71
CA GLU A 118 -29.59 25.59 29.27
C GLU A 118 -29.56 25.64 27.73
N GLU A 119 -30.77 25.67 27.19
CA GLU A 119 -31.11 26.23 25.88
C GLU A 119 -30.54 27.65 25.78
N ASP A 120 -29.50 27.84 24.96
CA ASP A 120 -29.14 29.15 24.43
C ASP A 120 -29.12 29.09 22.89
N GLY A 121 -30.20 29.58 22.31
CA GLY A 121 -30.32 29.81 20.89
C GLY A 121 -29.60 31.09 20.49
N TYR A 122 -28.68 30.97 19.52
CA TYR A 122 -28.20 32.14 18.76
C TYR A 122 -28.18 31.84 17.25
N ILE A 123 -29.22 32.36 16.60
CA ILE A 123 -29.24 33.01 15.27
C ILE A 123 -28.92 32.12 14.06
N SER A 124 -30.01 31.65 13.42
CA SER A 124 -30.07 31.35 11.99
C SER A 124 -30.33 32.67 11.25
N ASP A 125 -29.28 33.34 10.78
CA ASP A 125 -29.41 34.36 9.74
C ASP A 125 -29.20 33.65 8.38
N GLU A 126 -30.32 33.50 7.69
CA GLU A 126 -30.44 33.20 6.27
C GLU A 126 -30.00 34.43 5.46
N ASP A 127 -29.56 34.20 4.23
CA ASP A 127 -29.23 35.16 3.16
C ASP A 127 -27.80 35.70 3.05
N GLU A 128 -26.99 35.03 2.23
CA GLU A 128 -26.12 35.72 1.26
C GLU A 128 -25.96 34.85 -0.02
N ASP A 129 -26.93 35.07 -0.90
CA ASP A 129 -26.90 34.98 -2.37
C ASP A 129 -25.54 34.67 -3.02
N TYR A 130 -25.40 33.46 -3.59
CA TYR A 130 -24.25 33.05 -4.40
C TYR A 130 -24.68 32.87 -5.87
N ASP A 131 -25.25 33.92 -6.46
CA ASP A 131 -25.61 33.96 -7.89
C ASP A 131 -24.83 35.04 -8.64
N ALA A 132 -23.54 34.78 -8.89
CA ALA A 132 -22.76 35.45 -9.93
C ALA A 132 -21.43 34.71 -10.18
N LEU A 133 -21.48 33.54 -10.82
CA LEU A 133 -20.34 33.07 -11.60
C LEU A 133 -20.64 33.34 -13.07
N ASP A 134 -20.09 34.47 -13.51
CA ASP A 134 -20.02 34.97 -14.88
C ASP A 134 -19.51 33.87 -15.81
N GLU A 135 -20.41 33.39 -16.66
CA GLU A 135 -20.15 32.48 -17.78
C GLU A 135 -19.65 33.32 -18.96
N ASP A 136 -18.41 33.79 -18.91
CA ASP A 136 -17.67 34.17 -20.13
C ASP A 136 -16.16 34.15 -19.90
N GLY A 137 -15.50 33.22 -20.58
CA GLY A 137 -14.07 33.00 -20.49
C GLY A 137 -13.64 31.90 -21.46
N GLU A 138 -14.22 31.88 -22.66
CA GLU A 138 -13.52 31.32 -23.81
C GLU A 138 -12.23 32.11 -24.00
N ASP A 139 -11.08 31.50 -23.72
CA ASP A 139 -9.88 31.81 -24.49
C ASP A 139 -9.02 30.56 -24.63
N GLU A 140 -9.11 30.01 -25.83
CA GLU A 140 -8.28 28.96 -26.40
C GLU A 140 -6.82 29.42 -26.42
N LEU A 141 -5.97 28.83 -25.57
CA LEU A 141 -4.52 28.99 -25.67
C LEU A 141 -3.84 27.62 -25.58
N PHE A 142 -4.06 26.81 -26.62
CA PHE A 142 -3.10 25.81 -27.05
C PHE A 142 -2.16 26.48 -28.06
N PRO A 143 -0.96 26.93 -27.68
CA PRO A 143 0.07 27.17 -28.68
C PRO A 143 0.52 25.81 -29.20
N ASP A 144 0.09 25.52 -30.42
CA ASP A 144 0.67 24.55 -31.35
C ASP A 144 2.13 24.96 -31.60
N ASP A 145 3.08 24.19 -31.07
CA ASP A 145 4.51 24.30 -31.35
C ASP A 145 5.11 22.88 -31.41
N ASP A 146 4.55 22.08 -32.31
CA ASP A 146 5.15 20.83 -32.81
C ASP A 146 5.91 21.17 -34.11
N GLU A 147 7.11 21.72 -33.98
CA GLU A 147 8.06 21.80 -35.10
C GLU A 147 9.49 21.64 -34.57
N ASP A 148 9.93 20.40 -34.32
CA ASP A 148 11.35 20.03 -34.28
C ASP A 148 11.54 18.58 -34.77
N GLU A 149 11.67 18.46 -36.08
CA GLU A 149 12.67 17.67 -36.83
C GLU A 149 13.15 16.35 -36.17
N VAL A 150 12.50 15.23 -36.52
CA VAL A 150 13.06 13.89 -36.34
C VAL A 150 14.17 13.65 -37.37
N ASP A 151 15.42 13.76 -36.92
CA ASP A 151 16.60 13.37 -37.68
C ASP A 151 16.56 11.85 -37.95
N GLU A 152 16.42 11.48 -39.23
CA GLU A 152 16.55 10.11 -39.71
C GLU A 152 18.01 9.67 -39.56
N VAL A 153 18.34 9.00 -38.45
CA VAL A 153 19.59 8.22 -38.39
C VAL A 153 19.37 6.85 -39.02
N GLU A 154 19.84 6.81 -40.26
CA GLU A 154 20.10 5.67 -41.13
C GLU A 154 20.82 4.52 -40.39
N ASP A 155 20.30 3.32 -40.67
CA ASP A 155 20.89 1.99 -40.61
C ASP A 155 22.44 1.90 -40.56
N ASP A 156 22.95 0.98 -39.73
CA ASP A 156 24.07 0.06 -40.00
C ASP A 156 24.88 -0.26 -38.72
N THR A 157 24.56 -1.36 -38.06
CA THR A 157 25.61 -2.26 -37.52
C THR A 157 25.11 -3.70 -37.55
N LEU A 158 25.39 -4.34 -38.69
CA LEU A 158 25.60 -5.77 -38.83
C LEU A 158 26.65 -6.30 -37.81
N LEU A 159 26.47 -7.58 -37.41
CA LEU A 159 27.43 -8.49 -36.76
C LEU A 159 27.53 -8.35 -35.21
N ASP A 160 27.38 -9.39 -34.40
CA ASP A 160 27.95 -10.74 -34.59
C ASP A 160 27.11 -11.83 -33.91
N GLU A 161 26.91 -12.91 -34.65
CA GLU A 161 26.31 -14.15 -34.20
C GLU A 161 27.45 -15.09 -33.79
N GLU A 162 27.94 -14.94 -32.55
CA GLU A 162 28.82 -15.97 -31.97
C GLU A 162 27.97 -17.07 -31.31
N GLU A 163 27.72 -18.06 -32.16
CA GLU A 163 27.61 -19.49 -31.85
C GLU A 163 28.45 -19.90 -30.62
N ILE A 164 27.80 -20.16 -29.49
CA ILE A 164 28.40 -20.93 -28.39
C ILE A 164 27.86 -22.35 -28.50
N GLU A 165 28.54 -23.15 -29.33
CA GLU A 165 28.49 -24.60 -29.32
C GLU A 165 29.67 -25.15 -28.47
N ASP A 166 29.45 -26.34 -27.92
CA ASP A 166 30.29 -27.20 -27.07
C ASP A 166 30.27 -26.96 -25.55
N GLU A 167 29.60 -27.82 -24.78
CA GLU A 167 29.90 -29.23 -24.48
C GLU A 167 30.81 -29.31 -23.25
N ASP A 168 30.19 -29.49 -22.07
CA ASP A 168 30.76 -30.40 -21.09
C ASP A 168 29.66 -31.00 -20.20
N ALA A 169 29.44 -32.28 -20.46
CA ALA A 169 28.64 -33.19 -19.68
C ALA A 169 29.34 -33.49 -18.35
N LEU A 170 28.62 -33.43 -17.23
CA LEU A 170 28.83 -34.36 -16.12
C LEU A 170 27.48 -34.71 -15.49
N ALA A 171 26.99 -35.87 -15.91
CA ALA A 171 26.01 -36.65 -15.20
C ALA A 171 26.67 -37.37 -14.02
N ASP A 172 25.88 -37.54 -12.96
CA ASP A 172 25.90 -38.67 -12.02
C ASP A 172 26.97 -38.67 -10.92
N GLU A 173 26.52 -38.51 -9.67
CA GLU A 173 26.90 -39.41 -8.57
C GLU A 173 25.84 -39.32 -7.46
N GLU A 174 25.05 -40.39 -7.36
CA GLU A 174 24.37 -40.87 -6.15
C GLU A 174 25.22 -40.66 -4.89
N ASP A 175 24.61 -40.17 -3.81
CA ASP A 175 25.06 -40.50 -2.45
C ASP A 175 23.87 -40.98 -1.62
N GLU A 176 23.71 -42.29 -1.61
CA GLU A 176 22.95 -43.06 -0.62
C GLU A 176 23.78 -43.18 0.68
N LEU A 177 23.39 -42.48 1.75
CA LEU A 177 23.78 -42.78 3.13
C LEU A 177 22.73 -42.17 4.06
N ASP A 178 22.24 -42.76 5.14
CA ASP A 178 22.10 -44.13 5.64
C ASP A 178 21.04 -44.01 6.74
N SER A 179 20.40 -45.13 7.05
CA SER A 179 19.40 -45.37 8.08
C SER A 179 19.90 -45.07 9.51
N GLU A 180 18.98 -45.23 10.47
CA GLU A 180 19.14 -45.32 11.92
C GLU A 180 19.20 -44.03 12.76
N ASP A 181 18.02 -43.61 13.26
CA ASP A 181 17.87 -43.37 14.70
C ASP A 181 16.47 -43.84 15.14
N ASP A 182 16.42 -45.12 15.52
CA ASP A 182 15.38 -45.71 16.36
C ASP A 182 15.76 -45.46 17.83
N TYR A 183 14.96 -44.66 18.53
CA TYR A 183 14.84 -44.75 19.98
C TYR A 183 13.37 -44.56 20.38
N ASP A 184 12.61 -45.65 20.23
CA ASP A 184 11.55 -45.99 21.19
C ASP A 184 12.22 -46.47 22.50
N ASP A 185 12.18 -45.65 23.54
CA ASP A 185 12.30 -46.13 24.93
C ASP A 185 11.06 -45.68 25.72
N ASN A 186 10.03 -46.52 25.62
CA ASN A 186 9.03 -46.64 26.67
C ASN A 186 9.70 -47.10 27.97
N ASN A 187 9.65 -46.28 29.02
CA ASN A 187 9.55 -46.82 30.37
C ASN A 187 8.71 -45.94 31.31
N ASP A 188 7.51 -46.43 31.57
CA ASP A 188 6.75 -46.31 32.82
C ASP A 188 7.69 -46.54 34.04
N ASP A 189 7.78 -45.60 34.98
CA ASP A 189 7.68 -45.83 36.44
C ASP A 189 7.97 -44.55 37.26
N ASP A 190 7.12 -44.35 38.29
CA ASP A 190 7.14 -43.39 39.43
C ASP A 190 6.74 -41.91 39.23
#